data_AF-A0A1B6EJL7-F1
#
_entry.id   AF-A0A1B6EJL7-F1
#
_cell.length_a   1.000
_cell.length_b   1.000
_cell.length_c   1.000
_cell.angle_alpha   90.00
_cell.angle_beta   90.00
_cell.angle_gamma   90.00
#
_symmetry.space_group_name_H-M   'P 1'
#
loop_
_entity.id
_entity.type
_entity.pdbx_description
1 polymer ?
#
loop_
_entity_poly.entity_id
_entity_poly.type
_entity_poly.pdbx_seq_one_letter_code
_entity_poly.pdbx_strand_id
1 'polypeptide(L)'
;DPSLTIGDVTTVNLTKIEGGKQANVVPPVLSALFDIRISLSEDIDMFEEKIKEFCRQSGKNIEIEYEQQDKRVESTPITSKNAWWSTFKESCDKLGIKIETRIFPGATDGRYFRSVGLPVFGFSPINNTPVLLHDHNEFLDAKVF
;
A
#
# COMPACT_ATOMS: atom_id res chain seq x y z
N ASP A 1 -6.81 12.72 12.14
CA ASP A 1 -6.14 12.19 13.34
C ASP A 1 -4.64 12.21 13.08
N PRO A 2 -3.84 12.99 13.83
CA PRO A 2 -2.40 13.13 13.61
C PRO A 2 -1.59 11.87 13.95
N SER A 3 -2.20 10.84 14.55
CA SER A 3 -1.54 9.56 14.84
C SER A 3 -1.46 8.62 13.62
N LEU A 4 -2.23 8.88 12.57
CA LEU A 4 -2.26 8.05 11.37
C LEU A 4 -1.00 8.25 10.53
N THR A 5 -0.45 7.14 10.06
CA THR A 5 0.61 7.11 9.05
C THR A 5 0.03 6.82 7.67
N ILE A 6 0.85 6.95 6.62
CA ILE A 6 0.41 6.70 5.24
C ILE A 6 -0.10 5.27 5.02
N GLY A 7 0.38 4.28 5.80
CA GLY A 7 -0.12 2.90 5.72
C GLY A 7 -1.49 2.69 6.36
N ASP A 8 -1.96 3.64 7.18
CA ASP A 8 -3.23 3.53 7.90
C ASP A 8 -4.42 4.12 7.11
N VAL A 9 -4.14 4.77 5.98
CA VAL A 9 -5.14 5.47 5.16
C VAL A 9 -5.19 4.91 3.74
N THR A 10 -6.35 5.05 3.10
CA THR A 10 -6.47 4.75 1.68
C THR A 10 -5.92 5.92 0.86
N THR A 11 -5.00 5.64 -0.06
CA THR A 11 -4.45 6.63 -0.99
C THR A 11 -4.92 6.35 -2.41
N VAL A 12 -5.18 7.40 -3.17
CA VAL A 12 -5.62 7.35 -4.57
C VAL A 12 -4.75 8.33 -5.36
N ASN A 13 -3.95 7.82 -6.28
CA ASN A 13 -3.01 8.63 -7.06
C ASN A 13 -3.31 8.48 -8.56
N LEU A 14 -3.61 9.57 -9.27
CA LEU A 14 -3.65 9.58 -10.73
C LEU A 14 -2.21 9.55 -11.25
N THR A 15 -1.78 8.41 -11.78
CA THR A 15 -0.39 8.19 -12.22
C THR A 15 -0.22 8.36 -13.72
N LYS A 16 -1.29 8.21 -14.50
CA LYS A 16 -1.25 8.36 -15.96
C LYS A 16 -2.57 8.91 -16.49
N ILE A 17 -2.48 9.83 -17.46
CA ILE A 17 -3.63 10.29 -18.24
C ILE A 17 -3.23 10.35 -19.72
N GLU A 18 -4.06 9.80 -20.60
CA GLU A 18 -3.81 9.74 -22.03
C GLU A 18 -5.07 10.01 -22.85
N GLY A 19 -4.88 10.62 -24.02
CA GLY A 19 -5.90 10.80 -25.03
C GLY A 19 -5.70 12.08 -25.84
N GLY A 20 -6.41 12.16 -26.97
CA GLY A 20 -6.20 13.24 -27.94
C GLY A 20 -4.99 13.02 -28.84
N LYS A 21 -5.01 13.69 -30.00
CA LYS A 21 -3.92 13.61 -30.99
C LYS A 21 -3.59 14.95 -31.62
N GLN A 22 -4.61 15.79 -31.88
CA GLN A 22 -4.46 17.13 -32.45
C GLN A 22 -5.40 18.11 -31.72
N ALA A 23 -5.00 19.38 -31.64
CA ALA A 23 -5.73 20.41 -30.87
C ALA A 23 -7.15 20.70 -31.39
N ASN A 24 -7.42 20.41 -32.67
CA ASN A 24 -8.70 20.64 -33.33
C ASN A 24 -9.50 19.35 -33.58
N VAL A 25 -9.11 18.23 -32.99
CA VAL A 25 -9.80 16.94 -33.12
C VAL A 25 -10.30 16.49 -31.76
N VAL A 26 -11.61 16.27 -31.64
CA VAL A 26 -12.22 15.73 -30.42
C VAL A 26 -11.70 14.29 -30.22
N PRO A 27 -11.13 13.96 -29.04
CA PRO A 27 -10.65 12.61 -28.79
C PRO A 27 -11.79 11.59 -28.75
N PRO A 28 -11.62 10.40 -29.34
CA PRO A 28 -12.63 9.34 -29.24
C PRO A 28 -12.61 8.64 -27.87
N VAL A 29 -11.46 8.64 -27.19
CA VAL A 29 -11.23 7.97 -25.90
C VAL A 29 -10.28 8.83 -25.05
N LEU A 30 -10.53 8.85 -23.75
CA LEU A 30 -9.61 9.30 -22.71
C LEU A 30 -9.42 8.15 -21.72
N SER A 31 -8.19 7.88 -21.31
CA SER A 31 -7.86 6.91 -20.27
C SER A 31 -7.14 7.59 -19.11
N ALA A 32 -7.42 7.13 -17.90
CA ALA A 32 -6.79 7.60 -16.67
C ALA A 32 -6.48 6.38 -15.79
N LEU A 33 -5.24 6.27 -15.34
CA LEU A 33 -4.77 5.17 -14.50
C LEU A 33 -4.56 5.68 -13.08
N PHE A 34 -5.16 4.98 -12.13
CA PHE A 34 -5.05 5.28 -10.70
C PHE A 34 -4.30 4.17 -9.97
N ASP A 35 -3.24 4.52 -9.23
CA ASP A 35 -2.65 3.66 -8.21
C ASP A 35 -3.41 3.87 -6.90
N ILE A 36 -4.03 2.81 -6.39
CA ILE A 36 -4.83 2.86 -5.17
C ILE A 36 -4.24 1.91 -4.14
N ARG A 37 -3.88 2.45 -2.98
CA ARG A 37 -3.43 1.66 -1.81
C ARG A 37 -4.54 1.71 -0.78
N ILE A 38 -5.21 0.59 -0.56
CA ILE A 38 -6.39 0.49 0.32
C ILE A 38 -5.95 0.19 1.75
N SER A 39 -6.46 0.96 2.72
CA SER A 39 -6.22 0.72 4.15
C SER A 39 -6.84 -0.59 4.63
N LEU A 40 -6.25 -1.20 5.66
CA LEU A 40 -6.77 -2.41 6.29
C LEU A 40 -8.16 -2.24 6.95
N SER A 41 -8.54 -1.00 7.28
CA SER A 41 -9.85 -0.69 7.84
C SER A 41 -10.96 -0.58 6.80
N GLU A 42 -10.63 -0.49 5.52
CA GLU A 42 -11.63 -0.40 4.45
C GLU A 42 -12.17 -1.77 4.06
N ASP A 43 -13.43 -1.76 3.64
CA ASP A 43 -14.06 -2.89 2.96
C ASP A 43 -13.78 -2.77 1.45
N ILE A 44 -13.01 -3.70 0.91
CA ILE A 44 -12.56 -3.64 -0.49
C ILE A 44 -13.74 -3.78 -1.45
N ASP A 45 -14.72 -4.63 -1.14
CA ASP A 45 -15.87 -4.88 -2.01
C ASP A 45 -16.77 -3.63 -2.04
N MET A 46 -16.99 -2.99 -0.89
CA MET A 46 -17.71 -1.72 -0.82
C MET A 46 -16.96 -0.59 -1.53
N PHE A 47 -15.63 -0.55 -1.41
CA PHE A 47 -14.81 0.44 -2.10
C PHE A 47 -14.88 0.28 -3.62
N GLU A 48 -14.79 -0.96 -4.11
CA GLU A 48 -14.94 -1.26 -5.54
C GLU A 48 -16.34 -0.89 -6.06
N GLU A 49 -17.38 -1.19 -5.29
CA GLU A 49 -18.75 -0.81 -5.68
C GLU A 49 -18.94 0.71 -5.74
N LYS A 50 -18.29 1.49 -4.85
CA LYS A 50 -18.28 2.95 -4.94
C LYS A 50 -17.64 3.43 -6.24
N ILE A 51 -16.53 2.84 -6.68
CA ILE A 51 -15.90 3.18 -7.97
C ILE A 51 -16.86 2.88 -9.13
N LYS A 52 -17.47 1.70 -9.12
CA LYS A 52 -18.47 1.30 -10.14
C LYS A 52 -19.66 2.25 -10.16
N GLU A 53 -20.16 2.67 -9.00
CA GLU A 53 -21.22 3.67 -8.89
C GLU A 53 -20.81 5.01 -9.50
N PHE A 54 -19.61 5.51 -9.22
CA PHE A 54 -19.11 6.76 -9.83
C PHE A 54 -19.07 6.67 -11.36
N CYS A 55 -18.63 5.55 -11.92
CA CYS A 55 -18.66 5.33 -13.36
C CYS A 55 -20.09 5.32 -13.90
N ARG A 56 -21.03 4.65 -13.21
CA ARG A 56 -22.46 4.61 -13.60
C ARG A 56 -23.10 6.01 -13.59
N GLN A 57 -22.72 6.86 -12.65
CA GLN A 57 -23.22 8.24 -12.53
C GLN A 57 -22.59 9.21 -13.54
N SER A 58 -21.36 8.94 -13.99
CA SER A 58 -20.60 9.85 -14.85
C SER A 58 -21.00 9.79 -16.33
N GLY A 59 -21.82 8.82 -16.73
CA GLY A 59 -22.38 8.73 -18.08
C GLY A 59 -22.36 7.31 -18.65
N LYS A 60 -22.40 7.22 -19.98
CA LYS A 60 -22.33 5.95 -20.71
C LYS A 60 -20.92 5.77 -21.29
N ASN A 61 -20.56 4.53 -21.60
CA ASN A 61 -19.29 4.14 -22.25
C ASN A 61 -18.04 4.42 -21.40
N ILE A 62 -18.13 4.19 -20.09
CA ILE A 62 -16.97 4.17 -19.19
C ILE A 62 -16.65 2.71 -18.90
N GLU A 63 -15.40 2.33 -19.10
CA GLU A 63 -14.87 1.00 -18.84
C GLU A 63 -13.84 1.08 -17.70
N ILE A 64 -13.87 0.09 -16.80
CA ILE A 64 -12.88 -0.07 -15.74
C ILE A 64 -12.05 -1.30 -16.08
N GLU A 65 -10.75 -1.10 -16.20
CA GLU A 65 -9.77 -2.18 -16.35
C GLU A 65 -8.87 -2.20 -15.12
N TYR A 66 -8.49 -3.40 -14.68
CA TYR A 66 -7.56 -3.59 -13.57
C TYR A 66 -6.24 -4.14 -14.11
N GLU A 67 -5.19 -3.33 -14.10
CA GLU A 67 -3.83 -3.84 -14.40
C GLU A 67 -3.34 -4.79 -13.30
N GLN A 68 -3.67 -4.46 -12.04
CA GLN A 68 -3.38 -5.29 -10.88
C GLN A 68 -4.53 -5.17 -9.88
N GLN A 69 -5.04 -6.33 -9.43
CA GLN A 69 -6.05 -6.41 -8.38
C GLN A 69 -5.62 -7.49 -7.38
N ASP A 70 -5.10 -7.05 -6.23
CA ASP A 70 -4.74 -7.96 -5.15
C ASP A 70 -5.96 -8.25 -4.26
N LYS A 71 -6.13 -9.51 -3.86
CA LYS A 71 -7.14 -9.88 -2.86
C LYS A 71 -6.74 -9.35 -1.48
N ARG A 72 -7.73 -9.05 -0.65
CA ARG A 72 -7.51 -8.75 0.76
C ARG A 72 -6.78 -9.92 1.42
N VAL A 73 -5.64 -9.64 2.04
CA VAL A 73 -4.93 -10.60 2.90
C VAL A 73 -4.69 -9.95 4.25
N GLU A 74 -5.21 -10.59 5.30
CA GLU A 74 -5.13 -10.09 6.67
C GLU A 74 -3.68 -9.89 7.12
N SER A 75 -3.45 -8.88 7.95
CA SER A 75 -2.16 -8.62 8.58
C SER A 75 -1.81 -9.73 9.58
N THR A 76 -0.52 -10.05 9.71
CA THR A 76 -0.07 -10.96 10.76
C THR A 76 -0.29 -10.34 12.14
N PRO A 77 -0.99 -11.01 13.08
CA PRO A 77 -1.27 -10.43 14.39
C PRO A 77 0.01 -10.16 15.20
N ILE A 78 0.17 -8.93 15.68
CA ILE A 78 1.27 -8.49 16.54
C ILE A 78 0.87 -8.54 18.02
N THR A 79 0.40 -9.70 18.47
CA THR A 79 -0.06 -9.91 19.86
C THR A 79 0.81 -10.95 20.57
N SER A 80 0.77 -10.98 21.90
CA SER A 80 1.50 -11.98 22.70
C SER A 80 1.11 -13.44 22.41
N LYS A 81 -0.06 -13.66 21.79
CA LYS A 81 -0.52 -14.99 21.35
C LYS A 81 0.23 -15.50 20.11
N ASN A 82 0.85 -14.60 19.34
CA ASN A 82 1.66 -14.98 18.19
C ASN A 82 3.11 -15.22 18.67
N ALA A 83 3.50 -16.49 18.78
CA ALA A 83 4.81 -16.88 19.28
C ALA A 83 5.96 -16.20 18.50
N TRP A 84 5.83 -16.08 17.17
CA TRP A 84 6.84 -15.45 16.33
C TRP A 84 7.00 -13.95 16.62
N TRP A 85 5.89 -13.24 16.85
CA TRP A 85 5.94 -11.84 17.26
C TRP A 85 6.59 -11.68 18.62
N SER A 86 6.17 -12.47 19.61
CA SER A 86 6.72 -12.43 20.97
C SER A 86 8.23 -12.69 20.95
N THR A 87 8.69 -13.73 20.25
CA THR A 87 10.13 -14.03 20.11
C THR A 87 10.90 -12.90 19.42
N PHE A 88 10.35 -12.32 18.34
CA PHE A 88 10.99 -11.22 17.64
C PHE A 88 11.11 -9.97 18.53
N LYS A 89 10.02 -9.58 19.19
CA LYS A 89 9.98 -8.43 20.09
C LYS A 89 10.94 -8.61 21.27
N GLU A 90 10.92 -9.76 21.94
CA GLU A 90 11.82 -10.03 23.07
C GLU A 90 13.29 -9.97 22.66
N SER A 91 13.61 -10.42 21.44
CA SER A 91 14.97 -10.33 20.90
C SER A 91 15.39 -8.88 20.69
N CYS A 92 14.51 -8.04 20.15
CA CYS A 92 14.76 -6.60 20.02
C CYS A 92 14.91 -5.92 21.39
N ASP A 93 14.04 -6.24 22.34
CA ASP A 93 14.07 -5.69 23.71
C ASP A 93 15.40 -6.03 24.41
N LYS A 94 15.89 -7.27 24.30
CA LYS A 94 17.19 -7.70 24.86
C LYS A 94 18.38 -6.94 24.25
N LEU A 95 18.26 -6.53 23.00
CA LEU A 95 19.26 -5.72 22.29
C LEU A 95 19.11 -4.21 22.58
N GLY A 96 18.10 -3.81 23.36
CA GLY A 96 17.79 -2.39 23.60
C GLY A 96 17.25 -1.65 22.37
N ILE A 97 16.79 -2.38 21.35
CA ILE A 97 16.25 -1.82 20.11
C ILE A 97 14.79 -1.46 20.34
N LYS A 98 14.47 -0.17 20.19
CA LYS A 98 13.09 0.30 20.20
C LYS A 98 12.46 0.02 18.83
N ILE A 99 11.38 -0.75 18.83
CA ILE A 99 10.61 -1.06 17.63
C ILE A 99 9.36 -0.18 17.55
N GLU A 100 9.01 0.22 16.34
CA GLU A 100 7.75 0.88 16.02
C GLU A 100 6.99 0.02 15.01
N THR A 101 5.78 -0.37 15.35
CA THR A 101 4.93 -1.18 14.47
C THR A 101 4.12 -0.28 13.55
N ARG A 102 4.22 -0.50 12.24
CA ARG A 102 3.48 0.26 11.22
C ARG A 102 2.98 -0.66 10.12
N ILE A 103 1.93 -0.22 9.43
CA ILE A 103 1.55 -0.81 8.16
C ILE A 103 2.51 -0.28 7.10
N PHE A 104 3.16 -1.20 6.38
CA PHE A 104 4.02 -0.81 5.26
C PHE A 104 3.13 -0.37 4.09
N PRO A 105 3.28 0.87 3.57
CA PRO A 105 2.40 1.38 2.51
C PRO A 105 2.63 0.73 1.15
N GLY A 106 3.82 0.14 0.95
CA GLY A 106 4.13 -0.62 -0.26
C GLY A 106 3.65 -2.07 -0.17
N ALA A 107 3.99 -2.85 -1.20
CA ALA A 107 3.74 -4.28 -1.23
C ALA A 107 5.04 -5.06 -1.05
N THR A 108 4.97 -6.22 -0.39
CA THR A 108 6.05 -7.21 -0.32
C THR A 108 5.48 -8.60 -0.63
N ASP A 109 6.37 -9.56 -0.87
CA ASP A 109 5.97 -10.96 -1.08
C ASP A 109 5.31 -11.59 0.16
N GLY A 110 5.40 -10.93 1.32
CA GLY A 110 4.71 -11.33 2.53
C GLY A 110 3.20 -11.50 2.36
N ARG A 111 2.58 -10.84 1.37
CA ARG A 111 1.15 -11.06 1.05
C ARG A 111 0.87 -12.47 0.55
N TYR A 112 1.77 -13.07 -0.23
CA TYR A 112 1.61 -14.43 -0.74
C TYR A 112 1.74 -15.47 0.38
N PHE A 113 2.72 -15.32 1.26
CA PHE A 113 2.87 -16.21 2.42
C PHE A 113 1.69 -16.09 3.40
N ARG A 114 1.23 -14.86 3.68
CA ARG A 114 0.05 -14.65 4.52
C ARG A 114 -1.22 -15.25 3.89
N SER A 115 -1.33 -15.26 2.55
CA SER A 115 -2.47 -15.86 1.85
C SER A 115 -2.60 -17.38 2.06
N VAL A 116 -1.49 -18.05 2.39
CA VAL A 116 -1.46 -19.49 2.73
C VAL A 116 -1.37 -19.74 4.24
N GLY A 117 -1.63 -18.72 5.06
CA GLY A 117 -1.69 -18.82 6.53
C GLY A 117 -0.34 -18.75 7.23
N LEU A 118 0.75 -18.42 6.53
CA LEU A 118 2.07 -18.26 7.14
C LEU A 118 2.25 -16.83 7.68
N PRO A 119 2.61 -16.66 8.97
CA PRO A 119 2.85 -15.34 9.55
C PRO A 119 4.10 -14.71 8.95
N VAL A 120 4.01 -13.44 8.54
CA VAL A 120 5.14 -12.67 8.01
C VAL A 120 5.16 -11.29 8.62
N PHE A 121 6.34 -10.86 9.06
CA PHE A 121 6.61 -9.49 9.49
C PHE A 121 7.65 -8.88 8.56
N GLY A 122 7.39 -7.66 8.11
CA GLY A 122 8.45 -6.82 7.54
C GLY A 122 9.26 -6.21 8.67
N PHE A 123 10.58 -6.15 8.51
CA PHE A 123 11.47 -5.42 9.41
C PHE A 123 12.38 -4.53 8.59
N SER A 124 12.49 -3.26 9.01
CA SER A 124 13.42 -2.31 8.42
C SER A 124 14.35 -1.78 9.51
N PRO A 125 15.66 -2.05 9.42
CA PRO A 125 16.64 -1.43 10.31
C PRO A 125 17.03 -0.01 9.87
N ILE A 126 16.45 0.51 8.79
CA ILE A 126 16.78 1.82 8.20
C ILE A 126 16.32 2.94 9.14
N ASN A 127 17.15 3.25 10.13
CA ASN A 127 16.96 4.35 11.06
C ASN A 127 17.84 5.55 10.64
N ASN A 128 17.56 6.73 11.21
CA ASN A 128 18.37 7.94 11.01
C ASN A 128 18.60 8.36 9.53
N THR A 129 17.80 7.84 8.60
CA THR A 129 17.89 8.07 7.17
C THR A 129 16.49 8.45 6.67
N PRO A 130 16.34 9.45 5.79
CA PRO A 130 15.06 9.75 5.15
C PRO A 130 14.50 8.54 4.39
N VAL A 131 13.18 8.40 4.37
CA VAL A 131 12.50 7.34 3.63
C VAL A 131 12.42 7.76 2.16
N LEU A 132 13.33 7.23 1.33
CA LEU A 132 13.47 7.58 -0.11
C LEU A 132 13.26 6.36 -1.04
N LEU A 133 12.54 5.33 -0.58
CA LEU A 133 12.29 4.14 -1.42
C LEU A 133 11.59 4.56 -2.71
N HIS A 134 12.19 4.23 -3.86
CA HIS A 134 11.70 4.60 -5.19
C HIS A 134 11.64 6.11 -5.46
N ASP A 135 12.40 6.92 -4.71
CA ASP A 135 12.54 8.36 -4.95
C ASP A 135 13.94 8.71 -5.47
N HIS A 136 14.12 9.96 -5.86
CA HIS A 136 15.37 10.50 -6.37
C HIS A 136 16.46 10.49 -5.29
N ASN A 137 17.66 10.07 -5.66
CA ASN A 137 18.82 9.98 -4.77
C ASN A 137 18.59 9.06 -3.56
N GLU A 138 17.86 7.95 -3.73
CA GLU A 138 17.73 6.90 -2.70
C GLU A 138 19.11 6.46 -2.15
N PHE A 139 19.28 6.49 -0.82
CA PHE A 139 20.52 6.11 -0.15
C PHE A 139 20.27 5.56 1.27
N LEU A 140 21.30 4.95 1.86
CA LEU A 140 21.35 4.59 3.28
C LEU A 140 22.54 5.31 3.95
N ASP A 141 22.31 5.95 5.11
CA ASP A 141 23.40 6.54 5.88
C ASP A 141 24.23 5.44 6.55
N ALA A 142 25.56 5.60 6.60
CA ALA A 142 26.44 4.64 7.25
C ALA A 142 26.14 4.45 8.75
N LYS A 143 25.53 5.44 9.42
CA LYS A 143 25.09 5.38 10.83
C LYS A 143 23.92 4.44 11.08
N VAL A 144 23.35 3.84 10.03
CA VAL A 144 22.37 2.75 10.15
C VAL A 144 23.02 1.50 10.76
N PHE A 145 24.33 1.30 10.53
CA PHE A 145 25.12 0.13 10.97
C PHE A 145 25.90 0.43 12.25
#